data_AF-A0A1D9MFH5-F1
#
_entry.id   AF-A0A1D9MFH5-F1
#
_cell.length_a   1.000
_cell.length_b   1.000
_cell.length_c   1.000
_cell.angle_alpha   90.00
_cell.angle_beta   90.00
_cell.angle_gamma   90.00
#
_symmetry.space_group_name_H-M   'P 1'
#
loop_
_entity.id
_entity.type
_entity.pdbx_description
1 polymer ?
#
loop_
_entity_poly.entity_id
_entity_poly.type
_entity_poly.pdbx_seq_one_letter_code
_entity_poly.pdbx_strand_id
1 'polypeptide(L)'
;MRGGRILWGQIAVVFAIALVMVWAATQWTAFRLGFQPQLGAPWFELAGLPIYYPPAFFWWWFSFDAYAPAIFVEGGIIAVSGGFLAIAAAILMSIIRAREARNVATYGSARWAEDREIRDQSYFSKYLEWSYEQEVRAVNFEDYVEDIHGHKILFVPGSCVAVVIAGAKSTDATKTSLREAATELDAHFYNETIGRSFPTPYLVDEANEARIFADGVIAIPAGTCAECGEPMKARGELCPWCAIDDADRLNAAGNNPFRILDSHGLLEDYFRNFPVRPRAPYS
;
A
#
# COMPACT_ATOMS: atom_id res chain seq x y z
N MET A 1 3.17 1.89 -3.64
CA MET A 1 1.96 1.55 -4.40
C MET A 1 2.26 0.32 -5.26
N ARG A 2 1.89 -0.89 -4.82
CA ARG A 2 2.05 -2.11 -5.64
C ARG A 2 1.02 -2.05 -6.78
N GLY A 3 1.49 -2.09 -8.02
CA GLY A 3 0.66 -2.08 -9.23
C GLY A 3 -0.44 -3.14 -9.17
N GLY A 4 -1.65 -2.75 -9.55
CA GLY A 4 -2.87 -3.54 -9.40
C GLY A 4 -2.75 -4.91 -10.04
N ARG A 5 -2.78 -5.98 -9.23
CA ARG A 5 -3.08 -7.32 -9.74
C ARG A 5 -4.53 -7.31 -10.22
N ILE A 6 -4.71 -7.21 -11.53
CA ILE A 6 -6.01 -7.31 -12.19
C ILE A 6 -6.66 -8.64 -11.77
N LEU A 7 -7.93 -8.57 -11.38
CA LEU A 7 -8.74 -9.69 -10.88
C LEU A 7 -9.20 -10.61 -12.03
N TRP A 8 -8.26 -11.13 -12.82
CA TRP A 8 -8.54 -11.95 -13.99
C TRP A 8 -9.44 -13.16 -13.70
N GLY A 9 -9.29 -13.79 -12.52
CA GLY A 9 -10.15 -14.90 -12.10
C GLY A 9 -11.61 -14.49 -11.91
N GLN A 10 -11.88 -13.34 -11.28
CA GLN A 10 -13.25 -12.86 -11.09
C GLN A 10 -13.89 -12.44 -12.41
N ILE A 11 -13.11 -11.76 -13.27
CA ILE A 11 -13.57 -11.35 -14.60
C ILE A 11 -13.93 -12.59 -15.44
N ALA A 12 -13.09 -13.63 -15.43
CA ALA A 12 -13.35 -14.87 -16.15
C ALA A 12 -14.62 -15.58 -15.67
N VAL A 13 -14.86 -15.65 -14.36
CA VAL A 13 -16.06 -16.29 -13.79
C VAL A 13 -17.32 -15.50 -14.12
N VAL A 14 -17.30 -14.18 -13.97
CA VAL A 14 -18.44 -13.31 -14.34
C VAL A 14 -18.77 -13.45 -15.82
N PHE A 15 -17.75 -13.44 -16.68
CA PHE A 15 -17.92 -13.63 -18.11
C PHE A 15 -18.48 -15.01 -18.45
N ALA A 16 -18.00 -16.08 -17.81
CA ALA A 16 -18.49 -17.44 -18.01
C ALA A 16 -19.97 -17.57 -17.61
N ILE A 17 -20.38 -16.99 -16.48
CA ILE A 17 -21.79 -16.98 -16.04
C ILE A 17 -22.65 -16.27 -17.09
N ALA A 18 -22.23 -15.09 -17.53
CA ALA A 18 -22.97 -14.34 -18.55
C ALA A 18 -23.14 -15.15 -19.85
N LEU A 19 -22.05 -15.79 -20.32
CA LEU A 19 -22.07 -16.60 -21.54
C LEU A 19 -23.01 -17.82 -21.40
N VAL A 20 -22.95 -18.54 -20.29
CA VAL A 20 -23.81 -19.71 -20.04
C VAL A 20 -25.28 -19.31 -19.98
N MET A 21 -25.61 -18.19 -19.34
CA MET A 21 -27.00 -17.76 -19.16
C MET A 21 -27.60 -17.23 -20.46
N VAL A 22 -26.81 -16.52 -21.26
CA VAL A 22 -27.19 -16.11 -22.62
C VAL A 22 -27.36 -17.34 -23.54
N TRP A 23 -26.51 -18.35 -23.37
CA TRP A 23 -26.64 -19.60 -24.12
C TRP A 23 -27.90 -20.38 -23.73
N ALA A 24 -28.20 -20.47 -22.43
CA ALA A 24 -29.40 -21.09 -21.91
C ALA A 24 -30.66 -20.38 -22.42
N ALA A 25 -30.67 -19.04 -22.44
CA ALA A 25 -31.75 -18.25 -23.03
C ALA A 25 -31.94 -18.58 -24.53
N THR A 26 -30.84 -18.70 -25.26
CA THR A 26 -30.86 -19.10 -26.67
C THR A 26 -31.49 -20.48 -26.86
N GLN A 27 -31.02 -21.50 -26.14
CA GLN A 27 -31.58 -22.85 -26.28
C GLN A 27 -33.04 -22.92 -25.82
N TRP A 28 -33.40 -22.20 -24.76
CA TRP A 28 -34.78 -22.11 -24.28
C TRP A 28 -35.71 -21.52 -25.34
N THR A 29 -35.32 -20.40 -25.95
CA THR A 29 -36.10 -19.77 -27.01
C THR A 29 -36.20 -20.66 -28.25
N ALA A 30 -35.10 -21.31 -28.66
CA ALA A 30 -35.11 -22.23 -29.78
C ALA A 30 -36.05 -23.42 -29.53
N PHE A 31 -36.01 -23.99 -28.32
CA PHE A 31 -36.91 -25.06 -27.90
C PHE A 31 -38.38 -24.61 -27.91
N ARG A 32 -38.69 -23.43 -27.36
CA ARG A 32 -40.06 -22.89 -27.31
C ARG A 32 -40.63 -22.52 -28.67
N LEU A 33 -39.76 -22.24 -29.64
CA LEU A 33 -40.13 -22.01 -31.05
C LEU A 33 -40.04 -23.30 -31.90
N GLY A 34 -39.81 -24.46 -31.28
CA GLY A 34 -39.82 -25.76 -31.94
C GLY A 34 -38.66 -25.99 -32.92
N PHE A 35 -37.53 -25.32 -32.73
CA PHE A 35 -36.34 -25.43 -33.59
C PHE A 35 -36.63 -25.19 -35.08
N GLN A 36 -37.52 -24.23 -35.35
CA GLN A 36 -37.96 -23.93 -36.71
C GLN A 36 -36.79 -23.48 -37.62
N PRO A 37 -36.79 -23.83 -38.93
CA PRO A 37 -35.72 -23.47 -39.86
C PRO A 37 -35.45 -21.96 -39.98
N GLN A 38 -36.46 -21.12 -39.69
CA GLN A 38 -36.38 -19.66 -39.73
C GLN A 38 -35.40 -19.07 -38.69
N LEU A 39 -35.03 -19.84 -37.66
CA LEU A 39 -34.01 -19.44 -36.69
C LEU A 39 -32.59 -19.52 -37.25
N GLY A 40 -32.42 -20.09 -38.44
CA GLY A 40 -31.15 -20.32 -39.11
C GLY A 40 -30.61 -21.73 -38.86
N ALA A 41 -29.46 -22.02 -39.45
CA ALA A 41 -28.79 -23.30 -39.27
C ALA A 41 -28.24 -23.42 -37.84
N PRO A 42 -28.38 -24.60 -37.20
CA PRO A 42 -27.74 -24.85 -35.91
C PRO A 42 -26.22 -24.79 -36.05
N TRP A 43 -25.54 -24.45 -34.96
CA TRP A 43 -24.08 -24.46 -34.90
C TRP A 43 -23.55 -25.89 -34.97
N PHE A 44 -24.21 -26.82 -34.26
CA PHE A 44 -23.99 -28.26 -34.36
C PHE A 44 -25.21 -29.00 -33.80
N GLU A 45 -25.26 -30.32 -34.01
CA GLU A 45 -26.27 -31.18 -33.42
C GLU A 45 -25.66 -32.06 -32.34
N LEU A 46 -26.31 -32.15 -31.18
CA LEU A 46 -25.88 -33.00 -30.07
C LEU A 46 -27.03 -33.94 -29.69
N ALA A 47 -26.81 -35.24 -29.85
CA ALA A 47 -27.82 -36.27 -29.57
C ALA A 47 -29.19 -36.02 -30.27
N GLY A 48 -29.15 -35.47 -31.49
CA GLY A 48 -30.34 -35.14 -32.28
C GLY A 48 -31.02 -33.81 -31.90
N LEU A 49 -30.45 -33.04 -30.98
CA LEU A 49 -30.90 -31.69 -30.64
C LEU A 49 -30.04 -30.63 -31.36
N PRO A 50 -30.65 -29.70 -32.12
CA PRO A 50 -29.93 -28.60 -32.75
C PRO A 50 -29.47 -27.58 -31.69
N ILE A 51 -28.16 -27.33 -31.64
CA ILE A 51 -27.53 -26.40 -30.72
C ILE A 51 -27.15 -25.11 -31.45
N TYR A 52 -27.71 -23.99 -30.99
CA TYR A 52 -27.38 -22.65 -31.50
C TYR A 52 -26.26 -21.95 -30.71
N TYR A 53 -25.60 -20.96 -31.35
CA TYR A 53 -24.54 -20.17 -30.71
C TYR A 53 -25.12 -19.15 -29.72
N PRO A 54 -24.43 -18.84 -28.59
CA PRO A 54 -25.04 -18.09 -27.49
C PRO A 54 -25.58 -16.70 -27.85
N PRO A 55 -24.94 -15.88 -28.70
CA PRO A 55 -25.51 -14.58 -29.07
C PRO A 55 -26.77 -14.60 -29.95
N ALA A 56 -27.20 -15.76 -30.47
CA ALA A 56 -28.31 -15.84 -31.45
C ALA A 56 -29.63 -15.31 -30.87
N PHE A 57 -29.84 -15.48 -29.57
CA PHE A 57 -31.01 -14.96 -28.85
C PHE A 57 -31.29 -13.47 -29.12
N PHE A 58 -30.27 -12.61 -29.13
CA PHE A 58 -30.46 -11.18 -29.36
C PHE A 58 -30.93 -10.87 -30.78
N TRP A 59 -30.43 -11.61 -31.76
CA TRP A 59 -30.80 -11.43 -33.16
C TRP A 59 -32.24 -11.89 -33.42
N TRP A 60 -32.63 -12.99 -32.78
CA TRP A 60 -34.00 -13.48 -32.82
C TRP A 60 -34.95 -12.56 -32.09
N TRP A 61 -34.56 -12.02 -30.93
CA TRP A 61 -35.37 -11.04 -30.21
C TRP A 61 -35.65 -9.85 -31.12
N PHE A 62 -34.61 -9.25 -31.71
CA PHE A 62 -34.77 -8.11 -32.62
C PHE A 62 -35.70 -8.43 -33.81
N SER A 63 -35.61 -9.64 -34.36
CA SER A 63 -36.32 -10.00 -35.60
C SER A 63 -37.74 -10.52 -35.38
N PHE A 64 -37.99 -11.20 -34.25
CA PHE A 64 -39.19 -12.03 -34.06
C PHE A 64 -40.02 -11.69 -32.81
N ASP A 65 -39.55 -10.79 -31.94
CA ASP A 65 -40.25 -10.43 -30.69
C ASP A 65 -41.69 -9.96 -30.90
N ALA A 66 -41.96 -9.24 -31.99
CA ALA A 66 -43.30 -8.80 -32.34
C ALA A 66 -44.31 -9.96 -32.52
N TYR A 67 -43.85 -11.16 -32.85
CA TYR A 67 -44.70 -12.33 -33.12
C TYR A 67 -44.87 -13.25 -31.92
N ALA A 68 -43.89 -13.29 -31.01
CA ALA A 68 -43.90 -14.20 -29.86
C ALA A 68 -43.31 -13.54 -28.59
N PRO A 69 -43.83 -12.38 -28.15
CA PRO A 69 -43.18 -11.54 -27.14
C PRO A 69 -43.05 -12.26 -25.79
N ALA A 70 -44.03 -13.08 -25.41
CA ALA A 70 -43.97 -13.83 -24.15
C ALA A 70 -42.77 -14.79 -24.09
N ILE A 71 -42.42 -15.44 -25.22
CA ILE A 71 -41.29 -16.38 -25.28
C ILE A 71 -39.96 -15.65 -25.13
N PHE A 72 -39.83 -14.48 -25.76
CA PHE A 72 -38.63 -13.66 -25.66
C PHE A 72 -38.47 -13.02 -24.28
N VAL A 73 -39.56 -12.60 -23.64
CA VAL A 73 -39.54 -12.15 -22.24
C VAL A 73 -39.07 -13.27 -21.30
N GLU A 74 -39.58 -14.50 -21.45
CA GLU A 74 -39.10 -15.65 -20.68
C GLU A 74 -37.59 -15.90 -20.88
N GLY A 75 -37.13 -15.91 -22.13
CA GLY A 75 -35.69 -16.03 -22.45
C GLY A 75 -34.86 -14.87 -21.89
N GLY A 76 -35.42 -13.66 -21.87
CA GLY A 76 -34.77 -12.48 -21.31
C GLY A 76 -34.61 -12.56 -19.80
N ILE A 77 -35.64 -13.08 -19.09
CA ILE A 77 -35.57 -13.35 -17.65
C ILE A 77 -34.43 -14.35 -17.36
N ILE A 78 -34.29 -15.40 -18.17
CA ILE A 78 -33.17 -16.35 -18.05
C ILE A 78 -31.84 -15.61 -18.21
N ALA A 79 -31.65 -14.83 -19.28
CA ALA A 79 -30.40 -14.10 -19.51
C ALA A 79 -30.07 -13.12 -18.37
N VAL A 80 -31.04 -12.33 -17.90
CA VAL A 80 -30.87 -11.32 -16.85
C VAL A 80 -30.58 -11.95 -15.48
N SER A 81 -31.18 -13.12 -15.19
CA SER A 81 -30.90 -13.82 -13.93
C SER A 81 -29.40 -14.15 -13.74
N GLY A 82 -28.67 -14.31 -14.84
CA GLY A 82 -27.21 -14.47 -14.83
C GLY A 82 -26.45 -13.27 -14.28
N GLY A 83 -26.95 -12.05 -14.49
CA GLY A 83 -26.34 -10.84 -13.94
C GLY A 83 -26.36 -10.82 -12.41
N PHE A 84 -27.50 -11.17 -11.81
CA PHE A 84 -27.62 -11.30 -10.36
C PHE A 84 -26.71 -12.40 -9.81
N LEU A 85 -26.64 -13.54 -10.50
CA LEU A 85 -25.75 -14.65 -10.12
C LEU A 85 -24.27 -14.25 -10.21
N ALA A 86 -23.89 -13.51 -11.24
CA ALA A 86 -22.52 -13.01 -11.43
C ALA A 86 -22.11 -12.01 -10.34
N ILE A 87 -23.02 -11.10 -9.95
CA ILE A 87 -22.80 -10.16 -8.83
C ILE A 87 -22.59 -10.95 -7.53
N ALA A 88 -23.46 -11.91 -7.23
CA ALA A 88 -23.34 -12.74 -6.02
C ALA A 88 -22.01 -13.53 -6.00
N ALA A 89 -21.62 -14.12 -7.13
CA ALA A 89 -20.36 -14.84 -7.27
C ALA A 89 -19.13 -13.92 -7.08
N ALA A 90 -19.15 -12.72 -7.66
CA ALA A 90 -18.09 -11.73 -7.50
C ALA A 90 -17.92 -11.27 -6.04
N ILE A 91 -19.04 -11.03 -5.34
CA ILE A 91 -19.04 -10.69 -3.91
C ILE A 91 -18.48 -11.86 -3.09
N LEU A 92 -18.98 -13.08 -3.33
CA LEU A 92 -18.53 -14.27 -2.60
C LEU A 92 -17.04 -14.53 -2.79
N MET A 93 -16.53 -14.46 -4.02
CA MET A 93 -15.08 -14.59 -4.28
C MET A 93 -14.27 -13.47 -3.62
N SER A 94 -14.81 -12.26 -3.57
CA SER A 94 -14.16 -11.14 -2.86
C SER A 94 -14.08 -11.40 -1.36
N ILE A 95 -15.13 -11.97 -0.77
CA ILE A 95 -15.17 -12.38 0.65
C ILE A 95 -14.23 -13.56 0.91
N ILE A 96 -14.22 -14.59 0.06
CA ILE A 96 -13.34 -15.75 0.20
C ILE A 96 -11.88 -15.30 0.13
N ARG A 97 -11.52 -14.46 -0.83
CA ARG A 97 -10.16 -13.89 -0.92
C ARG A 97 -9.81 -13.04 0.30
N ALA A 98 -10.75 -12.24 0.81
CA ALA A 98 -10.53 -11.46 2.03
C ALA A 98 -10.36 -12.37 3.26
N ARG A 99 -11.02 -13.53 3.29
CA ARG A 99 -10.87 -14.55 4.33
C ARG A 99 -9.57 -15.34 4.19
N GLU A 100 -9.15 -15.69 2.99
CA GLU A 100 -7.83 -16.27 2.73
C GLU A 100 -6.73 -15.32 3.16
N ALA A 101 -6.85 -14.03 2.83
CA ALA A 101 -5.94 -12.99 3.32
C ALA A 101 -5.95 -12.84 4.85
N ARG A 102 -7.07 -13.15 5.52
CA ARG A 102 -7.17 -13.18 6.99
C ARG A 102 -6.63 -14.47 7.61
N ASN A 103 -6.68 -15.59 6.87
CA ASN A 103 -6.10 -16.87 7.27
C ASN A 103 -4.61 -16.97 6.96
N VAL A 104 -4.05 -16.02 6.20
CA VAL A 104 -2.63 -15.74 6.19
C VAL A 104 -2.30 -14.98 7.49
N ALA A 105 -1.86 -15.77 8.47
CA ALA A 105 -1.17 -15.37 9.70
C ALA A 105 -1.72 -14.12 10.42
N THR A 106 -2.59 -14.36 11.40
CA THR A 106 -3.06 -13.36 12.39
C THR A 106 -1.94 -12.77 13.26
N TYR A 107 -0.70 -13.25 13.10
CA TYR A 107 0.53 -12.56 13.47
C TYR A 107 1.34 -12.42 12.17
N GLY A 108 1.65 -11.19 11.77
CA GLY A 108 2.16 -10.86 10.43
C GLY A 108 3.37 -11.69 9.98
N SER A 109 3.71 -11.56 8.69
CA SER A 109 4.80 -12.24 8.00
C SER A 109 6.21 -11.87 8.47
N ALA A 110 6.39 -11.58 9.76
CA ALA A 110 7.67 -11.56 10.42
C ALA A 110 8.32 -12.93 10.19
N ARG A 111 9.43 -12.92 9.47
CA ARG A 111 10.25 -14.10 9.24
C ARG A 111 11.57 -13.94 9.99
N TRP A 112 12.17 -15.07 10.33
CA TRP A 112 13.47 -15.10 10.97
C TRP A 112 14.56 -14.63 9.99
N ALA A 113 15.58 -13.99 10.54
CA ALA A 113 16.78 -13.61 9.79
C ALA A 113 17.52 -14.89 9.38
N GLU A 114 17.89 -15.01 8.11
CA GLU A 114 18.82 -16.04 7.67
C GLU A 114 20.27 -15.62 7.99
N ASP A 115 21.18 -16.59 8.13
CA ASP A 115 22.60 -16.39 8.43
C ASP A 115 23.29 -15.31 7.58
N ARG A 116 22.88 -15.20 6.31
CA ARG A 116 23.42 -14.20 5.37
C ARG A 116 22.95 -12.79 5.72
N GLU A 117 21.73 -12.64 6.20
CA GLU A 117 21.12 -11.35 6.52
C GLU A 117 21.61 -10.82 7.87
N ILE A 118 21.86 -11.71 8.82
CA ILE A 118 22.55 -11.39 10.08
C ILE A 118 23.96 -10.86 9.80
N ARG A 119 24.66 -11.41 8.79
CA ARG A 119 26.00 -10.99 8.39
C ARG A 119 26.02 -9.73 7.51
N ASP A 120 25.01 -9.52 6.67
CA ASP A 120 25.03 -8.43 5.68
C ASP A 120 24.34 -7.13 6.13
N GLN A 121 23.35 -7.13 7.04
CA GLN A 121 22.72 -5.90 7.55
C GLN A 121 21.50 -6.22 8.46
N SER A 122 21.45 -5.64 9.66
CA SER A 122 20.17 -5.52 10.38
C SER A 122 20.07 -4.21 11.18
N TYR A 123 19.70 -3.13 10.49
CA TYR A 123 18.98 -2.01 11.09
C TYR A 123 17.78 -1.67 10.20
N PHE A 124 16.58 -1.94 10.71
CA PHE A 124 15.33 -1.59 10.02
C PHE A 124 14.93 -0.17 10.38
N SER A 125 14.91 0.71 9.37
CA SER A 125 14.20 1.98 9.45
C SER A 125 12.75 1.77 9.00
N LYS A 126 11.80 2.03 9.91
CA LYS A 126 10.34 1.97 9.68
C LYS A 126 9.85 2.87 8.52
N TYR A 127 10.71 3.73 7.98
CA TYR A 127 10.34 4.77 7.02
C TYR A 127 10.41 4.35 5.55
N LEU A 128 11.17 3.32 5.18
CA LEU A 128 11.34 2.95 3.76
C LEU A 128 10.13 2.20 3.21
N GLU A 129 9.40 1.44 4.03
CA GLU A 129 8.19 0.77 3.59
C GLU A 129 7.20 0.54 4.75
N TRP A 130 5.97 1.05 4.61
CA TRP A 130 4.85 0.77 5.53
C TRP A 130 4.37 -0.69 5.48
N SER A 131 5.07 -1.57 4.76
CA SER A 131 4.87 -2.99 4.91
C SER A 131 5.55 -3.42 6.20
N TYR A 132 4.75 -3.55 7.26
CA TYR A 132 5.06 -4.37 8.44
C TYR A 132 5.55 -5.80 8.04
N GLU A 133 5.33 -6.18 6.78
CA GLU A 133 5.72 -7.43 6.11
C GLU A 133 7.24 -7.70 5.97
N GLN A 134 8.12 -6.73 6.28
CA GLN A 134 9.58 -6.85 6.07
C GLN A 134 10.39 -6.80 7.38
N GLU A 135 9.74 -6.77 8.55
CA GLU A 135 10.45 -6.76 9.83
C GLU A 135 11.16 -8.11 10.04
N VAL A 136 12.50 -8.12 9.91
CA VAL A 136 13.32 -9.29 10.25
C VAL A 136 13.80 -9.13 11.69
N ARG A 137 13.37 -10.04 12.56
CA ARG A 137 13.75 -10.04 13.97
C ARG A 137 14.92 -10.99 14.16
N ALA A 138 16.06 -10.45 14.58
CA ALA A 138 17.17 -11.25 15.04
C ALA A 138 16.82 -11.82 16.42
N VAL A 139 16.69 -13.14 16.51
CA VAL A 139 16.40 -13.85 17.77
C VAL A 139 17.39 -14.99 17.91
N ASN A 140 17.83 -15.19 19.15
CA ASN A 140 18.83 -16.15 19.60
C ASN A 140 20.30 -15.74 19.43
N PHE A 141 20.66 -14.61 20.03
CA PHE A 141 22.07 -14.28 20.31
C PHE A 141 22.52 -14.76 21.69
N GLU A 142 21.82 -15.69 22.36
CA GLU A 142 22.21 -16.07 23.74
C GLU A 142 23.65 -16.59 23.83
N ASP A 143 24.16 -17.20 22.75
CA ASP A 143 25.54 -17.66 22.64
C ASP A 143 26.54 -16.57 22.19
N TYR A 144 26.06 -15.41 21.72
CA TYR A 144 26.87 -14.32 21.14
C TYR A 144 26.79 -13.00 21.91
N VAL A 145 25.96 -12.96 22.96
CA VAL A 145 25.65 -11.74 23.70
C VAL A 145 25.89 -11.97 25.18
N GLU A 146 26.52 -11.00 25.82
CA GLU A 146 26.70 -10.96 27.27
C GLU A 146 25.66 -10.05 27.91
N ASP A 147 25.10 -10.45 29.06
CA ASP A 147 24.23 -9.59 29.85
C ASP A 147 25.09 -8.72 30.77
N ILE A 148 25.11 -7.42 30.51
CA ILE A 148 25.78 -6.43 31.33
C ILE A 148 24.71 -5.52 31.92
N HIS A 149 24.41 -5.69 33.21
CA HIS A 149 23.43 -4.90 33.96
C HIS A 149 22.00 -4.88 33.35
N GLY A 150 21.54 -6.01 32.81
CA GLY A 150 20.22 -6.12 32.15
C GLY A 150 20.22 -5.63 30.70
N HIS A 151 21.40 -5.30 30.15
CA HIS A 151 21.58 -4.98 28.75
C HIS A 151 22.31 -6.10 28.04
N LYS A 152 21.69 -6.60 26.98
CA LYS A 152 22.25 -7.60 26.08
C LYS A 152 23.28 -6.92 25.15
N ILE A 153 24.57 -7.15 25.38
CA ILE A 153 25.69 -6.60 24.62
C ILE A 153 26.23 -7.64 23.63
N LEU A 154 26.21 -7.30 22.34
CA LEU A 154 26.86 -8.08 21.28
C LEU A 154 28.26 -7.50 21.04
N PHE A 155 29.30 -8.30 21.21
CA PHE A 155 30.67 -7.89 20.88
C PHE A 155 30.90 -8.02 19.38
N VAL A 156 31.29 -6.91 18.75
CA VAL A 156 31.65 -6.86 17.33
C VAL A 156 33.14 -6.53 17.24
N PRO A 157 33.94 -7.23 16.42
CA PRO A 157 35.33 -6.86 16.18
C PRO A 157 35.41 -5.42 15.68
N GLY A 158 36.32 -4.62 16.24
CA GLY A 158 36.47 -3.21 15.87
C GLY A 158 36.72 -3.01 14.37
N SER A 159 37.42 -3.95 13.72
CA SER A 159 37.66 -3.97 12.27
C SER A 159 36.41 -4.05 11.40
N CYS A 160 35.26 -4.40 11.98
CA CYS A 160 33.97 -4.46 11.27
C CYS A 160 33.17 -3.16 11.38
N VAL A 161 33.62 -2.19 12.19
CA VAL A 161 32.92 -0.93 12.40
C VAL A 161 33.43 0.11 11.40
N ALA A 162 32.66 0.37 10.36
CA ALA A 162 33.00 1.41 9.38
C ALA A 162 32.56 2.81 9.82
N VAL A 163 31.47 2.90 10.60
CA VAL A 163 30.81 4.15 10.94
C VAL A 163 30.19 4.08 12.34
N VAL A 164 30.34 5.16 13.11
CA VAL A 164 29.65 5.41 14.37
C VAL A 164 28.68 6.58 14.20
N ILE A 165 27.42 6.38 14.57
CA ILE A 165 26.37 7.40 14.44
C ILE A 165 25.81 7.74 15.82
N ALA A 166 25.87 9.02 16.20
CA ALA A 166 25.19 9.52 17.37
C ALA A 166 23.72 9.84 17.03
N GLY A 167 22.77 9.24 17.76
CA GLY A 167 21.35 9.50 17.55
C GLY A 167 20.94 10.95 17.80
N ALA A 168 19.83 11.38 17.21
CA ALA A 168 19.41 12.79 17.21
C ALA A 168 19.11 13.40 18.59
N LYS A 169 18.88 12.57 19.61
CA LYS A 169 18.63 12.99 20.99
C LYS A 169 19.78 12.68 21.95
N SER A 170 20.93 12.25 21.44
CA SER A 170 22.11 11.97 22.26
C SER A 170 22.60 13.24 22.94
N THR A 171 23.01 13.10 24.21
CA THR A 171 23.61 14.20 24.98
C THR A 171 24.99 14.55 24.41
N ASP A 172 25.48 15.76 24.69
CA ASP A 172 26.81 16.18 24.24
C ASP A 172 27.92 15.31 24.83
N ALA A 173 27.76 14.85 26.08
CA ALA A 173 28.66 13.88 26.70
C ALA A 173 28.71 12.57 25.90
N THR A 174 27.55 12.02 25.53
CA THR A 174 27.47 10.81 24.70
C THR A 174 28.08 11.02 23.32
N LYS A 175 27.85 12.17 22.69
CA LYS A 175 28.44 12.49 21.37
C LYS A 175 29.96 12.54 21.44
N THR A 176 30.53 13.12 22.50
CA THR A 176 31.98 13.16 22.70
C THR A 176 32.55 11.75 22.87
N SER A 177 31.98 10.91 23.73
CA SER A 177 32.45 9.54 23.91
C SER A 177 32.33 8.70 22.63
N LEU A 178 31.26 8.86 21.86
CA LEU A 178 31.10 8.17 20.57
C LEU A 178 32.12 8.63 19.53
N ARG A 179 32.50 9.92 19.54
CA ARG A 179 33.53 10.45 18.64
C ARG A 179 34.93 9.93 19.00
N GLU A 180 35.24 9.85 20.30
CA GLU A 180 36.48 9.24 20.78
C GLU A 180 36.56 7.77 20.37
N ALA A 181 35.47 7.00 20.57
CA ALA A 181 35.39 5.61 20.14
C ALA A 181 35.51 5.45 18.62
N ALA A 182 34.89 6.32 17.83
CA ALA A 182 35.03 6.31 16.37
C ALA A 182 36.50 6.53 15.94
N THR A 183 37.21 7.42 16.63
CA THR A 183 38.63 7.70 16.37
C THR A 183 39.50 6.50 16.72
N GLU A 184 39.24 5.82 17.84
CA GLU A 184 39.96 4.60 18.23
C GLU A 184 39.75 3.45 17.24
N LEU A 185 38.57 3.39 16.62
CA LEU A 185 38.19 2.36 15.65
C LEU A 185 38.58 2.67 14.21
N ASP A 186 39.17 3.84 13.92
CA ASP A 186 39.39 4.35 12.56
C ASP A 186 38.09 4.37 11.73
N ALA A 187 36.98 4.72 12.37
CA ALA A 187 35.64 4.74 11.80
C ALA A 187 35.14 6.18 11.57
N HIS A 188 34.28 6.40 10.57
CA HIS A 188 33.66 7.70 10.37
C HIS A 188 32.63 8.02 11.46
N PHE A 189 32.53 9.29 11.86
CA PHE A 189 31.55 9.74 12.84
C PHE A 189 30.50 10.65 12.20
N TYR A 190 29.22 10.41 12.52
CA TYR A 190 28.11 11.27 12.12
C TYR A 190 27.15 11.57 13.26
N ASN A 191 26.52 12.74 13.20
CA ASN A 191 25.37 13.07 14.04
C ASN A 191 24.08 12.91 13.25
N GLU A 192 23.15 12.12 13.75
CA GLU A 192 21.80 12.08 13.22
C GLU A 192 21.05 13.36 13.60
N THR A 193 20.31 13.94 12.65
CA THR A 193 19.54 15.17 12.79
C THR A 193 18.14 14.97 12.22
N ILE A 194 17.12 15.49 12.93
CA ILE A 194 15.73 15.46 12.48
C ILE A 194 15.45 16.77 11.74
N GLY A 195 15.24 16.69 10.42
CA GLY A 195 14.92 17.83 9.57
C GLY A 195 13.47 18.31 9.74
N ARG A 196 13.24 19.56 9.35
CA ARG A 196 11.90 20.17 9.25
C ARG A 196 11.25 19.86 7.91
N SER A 197 12.05 19.88 6.84
CA SER A 197 11.58 19.73 5.45
C SER A 197 11.91 18.36 4.87
N PHE A 198 13.01 17.75 5.30
CA PHE A 198 13.35 16.40 4.90
C PHE A 198 12.57 15.36 5.74
N PRO A 199 11.89 14.39 5.11
CA PRO A 199 10.90 13.56 5.79
C PRO A 199 11.48 12.48 6.72
N THR A 200 12.78 12.24 6.66
CA THR A 200 13.49 11.26 7.50
C THR A 200 14.65 11.93 8.23
N PRO A 201 15.11 11.37 9.36
CA PRO A 201 16.38 11.78 9.93
C PRO A 201 17.49 11.66 8.88
N TYR A 202 18.44 12.59 8.92
CA TYR A 202 19.62 12.61 8.06
C TYR A 202 20.87 12.72 8.91
N LEU A 203 22.03 12.49 8.31
CA LEU A 203 23.32 12.49 8.99
C LEU A 203 24.06 13.80 8.72
N VAL A 204 24.82 14.26 9.69
CA VAL A 204 25.69 15.43 9.57
C VAL A 204 27.10 15.01 9.94
N ASP A 205 28.04 15.28 9.04
CA ASP A 205 29.45 14.96 9.26
C ASP A 205 30.16 16.04 10.09
N GLU A 206 31.46 15.86 10.31
CA GLU A 206 32.28 16.81 11.08
C GLU A 206 32.47 18.17 10.39
N ALA A 207 32.31 18.21 9.06
CA ALA A 207 32.31 19.45 8.29
C ALA A 207 30.94 20.16 8.30
N ASN A 208 29.99 19.63 9.07
CA ASN A 208 28.61 20.10 9.14
C ASN A 208 27.87 19.98 7.78
N GLU A 209 28.27 19.01 6.96
CA GLU A 209 27.61 18.69 5.69
C GLU A 209 26.56 17.59 5.88
N ALA A 210 25.40 17.78 5.25
CA ALA A 210 24.35 16.79 5.25
C ALA A 210 24.74 15.56 4.41
N ARG A 211 24.44 14.38 4.95
CA ARG A 211 24.55 13.06 4.31
C ARG A 211 23.22 12.32 4.49
N ILE A 212 22.90 11.46 3.52
CA ILE A 212 21.70 10.62 3.56
C ILE A 212 22.11 9.15 3.47
N PHE A 213 21.33 8.27 4.08
CA PHE A 213 21.47 6.85 3.86
C PHE A 213 20.65 6.46 2.62
N ALA A 214 21.33 6.02 1.56
CA ALA A 214 20.72 5.62 0.29
C ALA A 214 21.42 4.38 -0.25
N ASP A 215 20.65 3.39 -0.69
CA ASP A 215 21.17 2.15 -1.31
C ASP A 215 22.24 1.42 -0.48
N GLY A 216 22.09 1.40 0.85
CA GLY A 216 23.01 0.72 1.77
C GLY A 216 24.31 1.48 2.05
N VAL A 217 24.45 2.71 1.55
CA VAL A 217 25.63 3.55 1.76
C VAL A 217 25.25 4.94 2.29
N ILE A 218 26.21 5.59 2.96
CA ILE A 218 26.10 7.00 3.34
C ILE A 218 26.53 7.83 2.13
N ALA A 219 25.60 8.57 1.54
CA ALA A 219 25.79 9.30 0.30
C ALA A 219 25.55 10.81 0.46
N ILE A 220 26.04 11.56 -0.52
CA ILE A 220 25.75 12.99 -0.66
C ILE A 220 24.31 13.14 -1.16
N PRO A 221 23.49 14.02 -0.55
CA PRO A 221 22.13 14.25 -1.02
C PRO A 221 22.11 14.88 -2.42
N ALA A 222 20.98 14.74 -3.12
CA ALA A 222 20.82 15.31 -4.46
C ALA A 222 20.99 16.84 -4.50
N GLY A 223 20.65 17.51 -3.40
CA GLY A 223 20.95 18.91 -3.12
C GLY A 223 20.90 19.20 -1.61
N THR A 224 21.37 20.37 -1.22
CA THR A 224 21.36 20.85 0.17
C THR A 224 20.80 22.28 0.19
N CYS A 225 19.91 22.58 1.12
CA CYS A 225 19.34 23.92 1.27
C CYS A 225 20.42 24.93 1.64
N ALA A 226 20.49 26.06 0.92
CA ALA A 226 21.50 27.10 1.17
C ALA A 226 21.33 27.81 2.52
N GLU A 227 20.12 27.83 3.08
CA GLU A 227 19.82 28.53 4.34
C GLU A 227 19.97 27.62 5.57
N CYS A 228 19.31 26.45 5.56
CA CYS A 228 19.26 25.58 6.73
C CYS A 228 20.19 24.36 6.66
N GLY A 229 20.86 24.14 5.53
CA GLY A 229 21.74 22.98 5.35
C GLY A 229 21.02 21.63 5.25
N GLU A 230 19.69 21.59 5.24
CA GLU A 230 18.94 20.33 5.15
C GLU A 230 19.10 19.69 3.76
N PRO A 231 19.18 18.35 3.70
CA PRO A 231 19.21 17.64 2.42
C PRO A 231 17.89 17.83 1.67
N MET A 232 17.97 17.83 0.35
CA MET A 232 16.84 17.99 -0.57
C MET A 232 16.78 16.83 -1.55
N LYS A 233 15.55 16.42 -1.89
CA LYS A 233 15.30 15.33 -2.85
C LYS A 233 15.66 15.70 -4.29
N ALA A 234 15.72 16.99 -4.60
CA ALA A 234 16.07 17.52 -5.90
C ALA A 234 17.00 18.73 -5.72
N ARG A 235 17.75 19.06 -6.77
CA ARG A 235 18.57 20.27 -6.79
C ARG A 235 17.68 21.51 -6.78
N GLY A 236 18.03 22.46 -5.93
CA GLY A 236 17.34 23.73 -5.72
C GLY A 236 18.18 24.61 -4.80
N GLU A 237 17.74 25.85 -4.60
CA GLU A 237 18.43 26.80 -3.72
C GLU A 237 17.93 26.69 -2.27
N LEU A 238 16.60 26.62 -2.09
CA LEU A 238 15.95 26.55 -0.78
C LEU A 238 15.04 25.32 -0.68
N CYS A 239 14.92 24.76 0.53
CA CYS A 239 13.96 23.69 0.81
C CYS A 239 12.53 24.26 0.89
N PRO A 240 11.48 23.41 0.80
CA PRO A 240 10.09 23.87 0.86
C PRO A 240 9.71 24.66 2.11
N TRP A 241 10.46 24.52 3.21
CA TRP A 241 10.21 25.28 4.43
C TRP A 241 10.89 26.66 4.42
N CYS A 242 12.14 26.73 3.96
CA CYS A 242 12.90 27.98 3.82
C CYS A 242 12.38 28.86 2.68
N ALA A 243 11.80 28.24 1.63
CA ALA A 243 11.21 28.95 0.51
C ALA A 243 9.86 29.62 0.84
N ILE A 244 9.28 29.40 2.03
CA ILE A 244 7.98 29.97 2.42
C ILE A 244 8.09 31.48 2.57
N ASP A 245 7.35 32.20 1.72
CA ASP A 245 7.25 33.65 1.77
C ASP A 245 6.00 34.14 2.53
N ASP A 246 5.82 35.46 2.61
CA ASP A 246 4.66 36.04 3.29
C ASP A 246 3.34 35.83 2.53
N ALA A 247 3.39 35.70 1.20
CA ALA A 247 2.20 35.40 0.41
C ALA A 247 1.70 33.97 0.71
N ASP A 248 2.61 33.00 0.81
CA ASP A 248 2.31 31.62 1.23
C ASP A 248 1.72 31.60 2.63
N ARG A 249 2.29 32.36 3.57
CA ARG A 249 1.77 32.47 4.96
C ARG A 249 0.36 33.05 4.99
N LEU A 250 0.09 34.10 4.20
CA LEU A 250 -1.22 34.73 4.12
C LEU A 250 -2.24 33.81 3.46
N ASN A 251 -1.86 33.10 2.39
CA ASN A 251 -2.71 32.13 1.71
C ASN A 251 -3.05 30.95 2.62
N ALA A 252 -2.06 30.38 3.31
CA ALA A 252 -2.26 29.32 4.30
C ALA A 252 -3.13 29.81 5.48
N ALA A 253 -2.97 31.07 5.90
CA ALA A 253 -3.80 31.67 6.94
C ALA A 253 -5.26 31.80 6.51
N GLY A 254 -5.51 32.30 5.30
CA GLY A 254 -6.85 32.49 4.75
C GLY A 254 -7.60 31.19 4.53
N ASN A 255 -6.89 30.08 4.28
CA ASN A 255 -7.48 28.75 4.09
C ASN A 255 -7.53 27.91 5.36
N ASN A 256 -7.07 28.42 6.51
CA ASN A 256 -7.08 27.68 7.77
C ASN A 256 -8.42 27.92 8.51
N PRO A 257 -9.29 26.90 8.66
CA PRO A 257 -10.59 27.05 9.31
C PRO A 257 -10.48 27.56 10.75
N PHE A 258 -9.43 27.22 11.49
CA PHE A 258 -9.24 27.72 12.85
C PHE A 258 -8.92 29.21 12.88
N ARG A 259 -8.11 29.71 11.93
CA ARG A 259 -7.87 31.16 11.82
C ARG A 259 -9.11 31.93 11.37
N ILE A 260 -9.93 31.32 10.50
CA ILE A 260 -11.24 31.89 10.13
C ILE A 260 -12.14 31.98 11.36
N LEU A 261 -12.28 30.88 12.13
CA LEU A 261 -13.07 30.87 13.36
C LEU A 261 -12.56 31.90 14.38
N ASP A 262 -11.25 32.04 14.51
CA ASP A 262 -10.63 33.03 15.41
C ASP A 262 -10.96 34.46 14.99
N SER A 263 -10.88 34.77 13.69
CA SER A 263 -11.22 36.09 13.15
C SER A 263 -12.67 36.50 13.38
N HIS A 264 -13.57 35.53 13.57
CA HIS A 264 -14.98 35.74 13.93
C HIS A 264 -15.25 35.64 15.43
N GLY A 265 -14.22 35.45 16.28
CA GLY A 265 -14.37 35.28 17.73
C GLY A 265 -15.02 33.96 18.14
N LEU A 266 -15.09 32.98 17.23
CA LEU A 266 -15.78 31.69 17.43
C LEU A 266 -14.85 30.56 17.84
N LEU A 267 -13.52 30.75 17.78
CA LEU A 267 -12.54 29.69 18.01
C LEU A 267 -12.61 29.13 19.44
N GLU A 268 -12.74 30.00 20.42
CA GLU A 268 -12.81 29.63 21.84
C GLU A 268 -14.06 28.78 22.13
N ASP A 269 -15.22 29.20 21.60
CA ASP A 269 -16.47 28.44 21.72
C ASP A 269 -16.41 27.10 20.98
N TYR A 270 -15.73 27.06 19.83
CA TYR A 270 -15.49 25.81 19.12
C TYR A 270 -14.70 24.81 19.98
N PHE A 271 -13.61 25.23 20.63
CA PHE A 271 -12.81 24.35 21.50
C PHE A 271 -13.57 23.90 22.75
N ARG A 272 -14.37 24.78 23.36
CA ARG A 272 -15.20 24.42 24.52
C ARG A 272 -16.25 23.36 24.18
N ASN A 273 -16.82 23.43 22.99
CA ASN A 273 -17.83 22.49 22.51
C ASN A 273 -17.24 21.31 21.73
N PHE A 274 -15.92 21.26 21.54
CA PHE A 274 -15.28 20.19 20.81
C PHE A 274 -15.43 18.89 21.61
N PRO A 275 -16.05 17.83 21.04
CA PRO A 275 -16.34 16.63 21.78
C PRO A 275 -15.04 15.98 22.26
N VAL A 276 -14.85 15.93 23.58
CA VAL A 276 -13.78 15.14 24.19
C VAL A 276 -14.16 13.68 23.99
N ARG A 277 -13.69 13.07 22.89
CA ARG A 277 -13.82 11.61 22.76
C ARG A 277 -13.05 10.99 23.93
N PRO A 278 -13.65 10.09 24.72
CA PRO A 278 -12.87 9.30 25.66
C PRO A 278 -11.79 8.57 24.85
N ARG A 279 -10.52 8.80 25.21
CA ARG A 279 -9.44 7.95 24.71
C ARG A 279 -9.71 6.58 25.29
N ALA A 280 -10.27 5.67 24.50
CA ALA A 280 -10.26 4.26 24.88
C ALA A 280 -8.79 3.90 25.12
N PRO A 281 -8.42 3.40 26.31
CA PRO A 281 -7.08 2.88 26.49
C PRO A 281 -6.87 1.79 25.42
N TYR A 282 -5.71 1.83 24.76
CA TYR A 282 -5.30 0.72 23.91
C TYR A 282 -5.21 -0.51 24.84
N SER A 283 -6.20 -1.39 24.74
CA SER A 283 -6.26 -2.68 25.44
C SER A 283 -5.37 -3.70 24.74
#